data_AF-A0A2M8KGS2-F1
#
_entry.id   AF-A0A2M8KGS2-F1
#
_cell.length_a   1.000
_cell.length_b   1.000
_cell.length_c   1.000
_cell.angle_alpha   90.00
_cell.angle_beta   90.00
_cell.angle_gamma   90.00
#
_symmetry.space_group_name_H-M   'P 1'
#
loop_
_entity.id
_entity.type
_entity.pdbx_description
1 polymer ?
#
loop_
_entity_poly.entity_id
_entity_poly.type
_entity_poly.pdbx_seq_one_letter_code
_entity_poly.pdbx_strand_id
1 'polypeptide(L)'
;MLIILNNLRSSQNVGAVFRTAEAAGCEKIYCCGITPSPLDRFSRPNARLLKASLGAEKYLGWEKIKSATRLIKELKKQNYQILALEQDKKSISLFDFDISLSQTLRRHCEEPRAYGGRRAFARWSAPARKRGNLERGESKNNRVTAKNFALVLGNEVNGLPRSILNRADEILEIPMAGRKESLNAAVAFGIMVFWLMH
;
A
#
# COMPACT_ATOMS: atom_id res chain seq x y z
N MET A 1 7.98 -3.46 -3.20
CA MET A 1 7.35 -2.35 -2.46
C MET A 1 7.36 -2.69 -0.97
N LEU A 2 7.67 -1.70 -0.12
CA LEU A 2 7.67 -1.85 1.34
C LEU A 2 6.40 -1.27 1.95
N ILE A 3 5.92 -1.84 3.05
CA ILE A 3 4.75 -1.36 3.77
C ILE A 3 5.14 -0.93 5.18
N ILE A 4 4.66 0.21 5.64
CA ILE A 4 4.90 0.74 6.99
C ILE A 4 3.56 0.91 7.69
N LEU A 5 3.32 0.13 8.75
CA LEU A 5 2.12 0.20 9.57
C LEU A 5 2.41 0.97 10.84
N ASN A 6 2.03 2.25 10.88
CA ASN A 6 2.32 3.14 12.01
C ASN A 6 1.14 3.24 12.98
N ASN A 7 1.32 2.68 14.18
CA ASN A 7 0.34 2.71 15.26
C ASN A 7 -1.06 2.18 14.88
N LEU A 8 -1.14 1.21 13.97
CA LEU A 8 -2.37 0.53 13.61
C LEU A 8 -2.75 -0.42 14.75
N ARG A 9 -3.91 -0.26 15.40
CA ARG A 9 -4.20 -0.98 16.66
C ARG A 9 -4.81 -2.35 16.44
N SER A 10 -5.60 -2.51 15.39
CA SER A 10 -6.39 -3.73 15.16
C SER A 10 -5.50 -4.88 14.66
N SER A 11 -5.41 -5.95 15.45
CA SER A 11 -4.69 -7.18 15.04
C SER A 11 -5.30 -7.82 13.79
N GLN A 12 -6.64 -7.73 13.64
CA GLN A 12 -7.35 -8.23 12.47
C GLN A 12 -7.04 -7.40 11.22
N ASN A 13 -7.00 -6.07 11.33
CA ASN A 13 -6.64 -5.22 10.21
C ASN A 13 -5.18 -5.48 9.79
N VAL A 14 -4.27 -5.58 10.76
CA VAL A 14 -2.87 -5.94 10.46
C VAL A 14 -2.81 -7.29 9.75
N GLY A 15 -3.48 -8.33 10.25
CA GLY A 15 -3.48 -9.64 9.60
C GLY A 15 -4.04 -9.60 8.18
N ALA A 16 -5.12 -8.85 7.93
CA ALA A 16 -5.67 -8.66 6.59
C ALA A 16 -4.70 -7.92 5.66
N VAL A 17 -3.97 -6.92 6.18
CA VAL A 17 -2.89 -6.24 5.44
C VAL A 17 -1.77 -7.21 5.08
N PHE A 18 -1.32 -8.06 6.01
CA PHE A 18 -0.33 -9.10 5.72
C PHE A 18 -0.76 -9.99 4.56
N ARG A 19 -1.99 -10.49 4.61
CA ARG A 19 -2.56 -11.34 3.54
C ARG A 19 -2.59 -10.62 2.19
N THR A 20 -3.06 -9.37 2.19
CA THR A 20 -3.19 -8.58 0.97
C THR A 20 -1.83 -8.19 0.40
N ALA A 21 -0.87 -7.85 1.26
CA ALA A 21 0.48 -7.45 0.87
C ALA A 21 1.24 -8.62 0.24
N GLU A 22 1.13 -9.83 0.82
CA GLU A 22 1.71 -11.04 0.26
C GLU A 22 1.11 -11.34 -1.12
N ALA A 23 -0.22 -11.32 -1.25
CA ALA A 23 -0.91 -11.54 -2.52
C ALA A 23 -0.57 -10.49 -3.60
N ALA A 24 -0.29 -9.25 -3.19
CA ALA A 24 0.13 -8.19 -4.10
C ALA A 24 1.62 -8.28 -4.50
N GLY A 25 2.43 -9.15 -3.87
CA GLY A 25 3.87 -9.22 -4.12
C GLY A 25 4.67 -8.11 -3.44
N CYS A 26 4.19 -7.61 -2.30
CA CYS A 26 4.99 -6.73 -1.45
C CYS A 26 6.20 -7.48 -0.87
N GLU A 27 7.28 -6.76 -0.60
CA GLU A 27 8.54 -7.39 -0.17
C GLU A 27 8.61 -7.54 1.35
N LYS A 28 8.21 -6.49 2.09
CA LYS A 28 8.35 -6.45 3.54
C LYS A 28 7.36 -5.51 4.22
N ILE A 29 6.89 -5.88 5.43
CA ILE A 29 6.06 -5.05 6.31
C ILE A 29 6.82 -4.62 7.56
N TYR A 30 6.80 -3.33 7.86
CA TYR A 30 7.29 -2.78 9.12
C TYR A 30 6.15 -2.44 10.07
N CYS A 31 6.06 -3.18 11.18
CA CYS A 31 5.08 -2.94 12.25
C CYS A 31 5.64 -1.90 13.23
N CYS A 32 5.23 -0.64 13.09
CA CYS A 32 5.81 0.48 13.83
C CYS A 32 5.00 0.87 15.09
N GLY A 33 5.71 1.24 16.16
CA GLY A 33 5.11 1.78 17.38
C GLY A 33 4.22 0.75 18.09
N ILE A 34 2.95 1.06 18.32
CA ILE A 34 2.01 0.15 19.00
C ILE A 34 1.45 -0.96 18.11
N THR A 35 1.73 -0.94 16.79
CA THR A 35 1.15 -1.89 15.83
C THR A 35 1.41 -3.34 16.22
N PRO A 36 0.42 -4.23 16.37
CA PRO A 36 0.67 -5.63 16.70
C PRO A 36 1.46 -6.31 15.57
N SER A 37 2.33 -7.24 15.94
CA SER A 37 3.10 -8.08 15.01
C SER A 37 2.69 -9.55 15.17
N PRO A 38 3.03 -10.44 14.21
CA PRO A 38 2.72 -11.86 14.29
C PRO A 38 3.19 -12.52 15.59
N LEU A 39 4.37 -12.12 16.06
CA LEU A 39 4.92 -12.49 17.37
C LEU A 39 5.02 -11.26 18.26
N ASP A 40 4.74 -11.43 19.56
CA ASP A 40 4.97 -10.39 20.57
C ASP A 40 6.44 -10.35 21.03
N ARG A 41 6.75 -9.45 21.98
CA ARG A 41 8.11 -9.30 22.52
C ARG A 41 8.65 -10.52 23.28
N PHE A 42 7.79 -11.48 23.62
CA PHE A 42 8.13 -12.73 24.28
C PHE A 42 7.99 -13.92 23.32
N SER A 43 8.00 -13.67 22.00
CA SER A 43 7.85 -14.66 20.94
C SER A 43 6.53 -15.45 20.98
N ARG A 44 5.48 -14.88 21.59
CA ARG A 44 4.16 -15.51 21.64
C ARG A 44 3.33 -15.12 20.41
N PRO A 45 2.60 -16.06 19.80
CA PRO A 45 1.81 -15.80 18.61
C PRO A 45 0.58 -14.95 18.91
N ASN A 46 0.30 -13.97 18.04
CA ASN A 46 -0.95 -13.20 18.09
C ASN A 46 -2.05 -13.93 17.30
N ALA A 47 -2.84 -14.76 17.99
CA ALA A 47 -3.86 -15.61 17.36
C ALA A 47 -4.86 -14.84 16.48
N ARG A 48 -5.25 -13.61 16.85
CA ARG A 48 -6.20 -12.80 16.06
C ARG A 48 -5.59 -12.34 14.74
N LEU A 49 -4.32 -11.93 14.77
CA LEU A 49 -3.58 -11.54 13.57
C LEU A 49 -3.38 -12.76 12.68
N LEU A 50 -2.86 -13.86 13.23
CA LEU A 50 -2.56 -15.09 12.47
C LEU A 50 -3.81 -15.69 11.82
N LYS A 51 -4.96 -15.65 12.51
CA LYS A 51 -6.24 -16.07 11.94
C LYS A 51 -6.66 -15.24 10.73
N ALA A 52 -6.30 -13.95 10.70
CA ALA A 52 -6.64 -13.06 9.59
C ALA A 52 -5.61 -13.12 8.44
N SER A 53 -4.32 -13.30 8.75
CA SER A 53 -3.25 -13.40 7.75
C SER A 53 -3.24 -14.73 7.00
N LEU A 54 -3.78 -15.79 7.61
CA LEU A 54 -3.85 -17.14 7.02
C LEU A 54 -2.48 -17.67 6.54
N GLY A 55 -1.40 -17.38 7.28
CA GLY A 55 -0.06 -17.89 6.98
C GLY A 55 0.80 -16.97 6.11
N ALA A 56 0.27 -15.84 5.63
CA ALA A 56 1.04 -14.87 4.84
C ALA A 56 2.31 -14.37 5.55
N GLU A 57 2.30 -14.30 6.89
CA GLU A 57 3.46 -13.89 7.70
C GLU A 57 4.67 -14.83 7.62
N LYS A 58 4.50 -16.04 7.06
CA LYS A 58 5.57 -17.02 6.87
C LYS A 58 6.38 -16.78 5.60
N TYR A 59 5.76 -16.15 4.60
CA TYR A 59 6.36 -15.92 3.29
C TYR A 59 6.75 -14.45 3.09
N LEU A 60 5.99 -13.53 3.70
CA LEU A 60 6.24 -12.10 3.65
C LEU A 60 7.20 -11.67 4.78
N GLY A 61 8.31 -11.03 4.41
CA GLY A 61 9.23 -10.47 5.39
C GLY A 61 8.54 -9.44 6.29
N TRP A 62 8.82 -9.45 7.58
CA TRP A 62 8.30 -8.43 8.48
C TRP A 62 9.25 -8.10 9.62
N GLU A 63 9.12 -6.90 10.17
CA GLU A 63 9.96 -6.43 11.26
C GLU A 63 9.20 -5.49 12.21
N LYS A 64 9.48 -5.62 13.52
CA LYS A 64 8.90 -4.77 14.56
C LYS A 64 9.83 -3.59 14.85
N ILE A 65 9.36 -2.36 14.59
CA ILE A 65 10.15 -1.13 14.77
C ILE A 65 9.50 -0.20 15.80
N LYS A 66 10.30 0.48 16.63
CA LYS A 66 9.77 1.41 17.64
C LYS A 66 9.23 2.71 17.03
N SER A 67 9.92 3.28 16.03
CA SER A 67 9.59 4.60 15.47
C SER A 67 9.52 4.57 13.94
N ALA A 68 8.33 4.82 13.40
CA ALA A 68 8.13 4.98 11.96
C ALA A 68 8.90 6.18 11.40
N THR A 69 8.96 7.29 12.15
CA THR A 69 9.68 8.50 11.73
C THR A 69 11.16 8.24 11.51
N ARG A 70 11.80 7.42 12.36
CA ARG A 70 13.20 7.02 12.19
C ARG A 70 13.35 6.12 10.97
N LEU A 71 12.49 5.12 10.84
CA LEU A 71 12.50 4.20 9.69
C LEU A 71 12.38 4.96 8.36
N ILE A 72 11.42 5.88 8.26
CA ILE A 72 11.22 6.72 7.07
C ILE A 72 12.48 7.50 6.73
N LYS A 73 13.17 8.10 7.72
CA LYS A 73 14.44 8.80 7.47
C LYS A 73 15.50 7.87 6.88
N GLU A 74 15.64 6.66 7.39
CA GLU A 74 16.60 5.69 6.86
C GLU A 74 16.23 5.21 5.45
N LEU A 75 14.94 4.92 5.21
CA LEU A 75 14.46 4.53 3.88
C LEU A 75 14.67 5.64 2.84
N LYS A 76 14.47 6.90 3.21
CA LYS A 76 14.76 8.04 2.31
C LYS A 76 16.25 8.14 1.96
N LYS A 77 17.17 7.85 2.89
CA LYS A 77 18.61 7.77 2.58
C LYS A 77 18.93 6.63 1.61
N GLN A 78 18.13 5.58 1.63
CA GLN A 78 18.21 4.45 0.69
C GLN A 78 17.44 4.72 -0.62
N ASN A 79 17.07 5.98 -0.90
CA ASN A 79 16.34 6.42 -2.09
C ASN A 79 14.94 5.82 -2.26
N TYR A 80 14.30 5.37 -1.16
CA TYR A 80 12.89 5.01 -1.21
C TYR A 80 12.01 6.26 -1.28
N GLN A 81 11.01 6.20 -2.14
CA GLN A 81 9.93 7.19 -2.17
C GLN A 81 8.83 6.80 -1.19
N ILE A 82 8.40 7.76 -0.38
CA ILE A 82 7.46 7.55 0.71
C ILE A 82 6.08 8.03 0.27
N LEU A 83 5.14 7.08 0.15
CA LEU A 83 3.73 7.35 -0.15
C LEU A 83 2.93 7.22 1.13
N ALA A 84 2.16 8.23 1.51
CA ALA A 84 1.26 8.16 2.67
C ALA A 84 -0.18 7.92 2.23
N LEU A 85 -0.84 6.91 2.80
CA LEU A 85 -2.28 6.74 2.63
C LEU A 85 -2.99 7.49 3.76
N GLU A 86 -3.57 8.65 3.44
CA GLU A 86 -4.28 9.51 4.39
C GLU A 86 -5.27 10.44 3.68
N GLN A 87 -6.36 10.79 4.37
CA GLN A 87 -7.26 11.88 3.96
C GLN A 87 -6.68 13.20 4.50
N ASP A 88 -6.11 14.05 3.65
CA ASP A 88 -5.54 15.34 4.05
C ASP A 88 -6.00 16.45 3.08
N LYS A 89 -5.73 17.72 3.39
CA LYS A 89 -6.02 18.80 2.44
C LYS A 89 -5.01 18.84 1.28
N LYS A 90 -3.86 18.21 1.48
CA LYS A 90 -2.75 18.16 0.51
C LYS A 90 -2.69 16.84 -0.25
N SER A 91 -3.63 15.91 -0.02
CA SER A 91 -3.63 14.64 -0.72
C SER A 91 -4.01 14.81 -2.17
N ILE A 92 -3.48 13.88 -2.97
CA ILE A 92 -3.84 13.67 -4.36
C ILE A 92 -4.74 12.44 -4.38
N SER A 93 -5.83 12.52 -5.13
CA SER A 93 -6.70 11.38 -5.39
C SER A 93 -5.90 10.25 -6.02
N LEU A 94 -6.06 9.03 -5.49
CA LEU A 94 -5.40 7.83 -6.02
C LEU A 94 -5.62 7.66 -7.52
N PHE A 95 -6.80 8.03 -8.02
CA PHE A 95 -7.17 7.86 -9.42
C PHE A 95 -6.58 8.92 -10.36
N ASP A 96 -6.10 10.02 -9.79
CA ASP A 96 -5.41 11.09 -10.53
C ASP A 96 -3.87 10.98 -10.40
N PHE A 97 -3.39 10.04 -9.59
CA PHE A 97 -1.98 9.77 -9.41
C PHE A 97 -1.44 8.92 -10.57
N ASP A 98 -0.65 9.53 -11.45
CA ASP A 98 -0.02 8.84 -12.57
C ASP A 98 1.25 8.10 -12.12
N ILE A 99 1.19 6.78 -12.19
CA ILE A 99 2.34 5.91 -11.95
C ILE A 99 3.06 5.77 -13.28
N SER A 100 4.15 6.52 -13.47
CA SER A 100 4.97 6.34 -14.66
C SER A 100 5.77 5.02 -14.56
N LEU A 101 5.09 3.93 -14.92
CA LEU A 101 5.71 2.63 -15.09
C LEU A 101 6.66 2.72 -16.28
N SER A 102 7.97 2.56 -16.02
CA SER A 102 8.87 2.09 -17.06
C SER A 102 8.31 0.76 -17.55
N GLN A 103 7.86 0.73 -18.80
CA GLN A 103 7.16 -0.39 -19.44
C GLN A 103 8.01 -1.69 -19.52
N THR A 104 9.23 -1.68 -18.98
CA THR A 104 10.16 -2.81 -18.93
C THR A 104 9.70 -3.92 -17.98
N LEU A 105 8.99 -3.61 -16.88
CA LEU A 105 8.56 -4.62 -15.89
C LEU A 105 7.25 -5.34 -16.23
N ARG A 106 6.46 -4.87 -17.21
CA ARG A 106 5.26 -5.57 -17.68
C ARG A 106 5.54 -6.87 -18.45
N ARG A 107 6.82 -7.22 -18.71
CA ARG A 107 7.23 -8.42 -19.46
C ARG A 107 7.47 -9.67 -18.60
N HIS A 108 7.29 -9.65 -17.29
CA HIS A 108 7.47 -10.83 -16.42
C HIS A 108 6.19 -11.23 -15.67
N CYS A 109 5.02 -10.92 -16.23
CA CYS A 109 3.85 -11.77 -16.03
C CYS A 109 4.08 -13.07 -16.81
N GLU A 110 4.97 -13.95 -16.32
CA GLU A 110 4.82 -15.37 -16.61
C GLU A 110 3.44 -15.78 -16.07
N GLU A 111 2.68 -16.48 -16.91
CA GLU A 111 1.38 -17.04 -16.52
C GLU A 111 1.50 -17.72 -15.15
N PRO A 112 0.57 -17.47 -14.20
CA PRO A 112 0.60 -18.19 -12.95
C PRO A 112 0.53 -19.68 -13.27
N ARG A 113 1.55 -20.45 -12.87
CA ARG A 113 1.54 -21.91 -12.97
C ARG A 113 0.21 -22.39 -12.39
N ALA A 114 -0.61 -22.97 -13.26
CA ALA A 114 -1.93 -23.44 -12.94
C ALA A 114 -1.86 -24.39 -11.73
N TYR A 115 -2.23 -23.90 -10.55
CA TYR A 115 -2.68 -24.78 -9.48
C TYR A 115 -4.05 -25.30 -9.91
N GLY A 116 -4.14 -26.62 -10.02
CA GLY A 116 -5.15 -27.31 -10.81
C GLY A 116 -6.59 -26.96 -10.45
N GLY A 117 -7.45 -26.97 -11.48
CA GLY A 117 -8.91 -27.04 -11.32
C GLY A 117 -9.68 -25.92 -12.01
N ARG A 118 -9.90 -26.09 -13.32
CA ARG A 118 -10.93 -25.47 -14.18
C ARG A 118 -11.96 -24.55 -13.48
N ARG A 119 -11.93 -23.25 -13.83
CA ARG A 119 -13.04 -22.55 -14.53
C ARG A 119 -12.61 -21.12 -14.88
N ALA A 120 -12.75 -20.79 -16.16
CA ALA A 120 -12.49 -19.48 -16.74
C ALA A 120 -13.40 -18.41 -16.12
N PHE A 121 -12.82 -17.30 -15.66
CA PHE A 121 -13.56 -16.07 -15.40
C PHE A 121 -13.46 -15.16 -16.63
N ALA A 122 -14.63 -14.71 -17.08
CA ALA A 122 -14.83 -13.91 -18.27
C ALA A 122 -14.00 -12.62 -18.25
N ARG A 123 -13.39 -12.32 -19.40
CA ARG A 123 -12.58 -11.13 -19.66
C ARG A 123 -13.45 -9.88 -19.56
N TRP A 124 -13.39 -9.16 -18.45
CA TRP A 124 -13.93 -7.80 -18.35
C TRP A 124 -13.12 -6.91 -19.31
N SER A 125 -13.74 -6.52 -20.42
CA SER A 125 -13.16 -5.57 -21.37
C SER A 125 -13.61 -4.17 -20.94
N ALA A 126 -12.74 -3.40 -20.28
CA ALA A 126 -13.01 -1.99 -20.00
C ALA A 126 -13.17 -1.21 -21.34
N PRO A 127 -14.11 -0.27 -21.45
CA PRO A 127 -14.36 0.44 -22.70
C PRO A 127 -13.16 1.32 -23.08
N ALA A 128 -12.74 1.22 -24.35
CA ALA A 128 -11.67 2.02 -24.91
C ALA A 128 -12.01 3.52 -24.83
N ARG A 129 -11.26 4.27 -24.02
CA ARG A 129 -11.39 5.73 -23.90
C ARG A 129 -10.90 6.38 -25.20
N LYS A 130 -11.82 6.95 -26.00
CA LYS A 130 -11.50 7.73 -27.20
C LYS A 130 -10.62 8.93 -26.82
N ARG A 131 -9.38 8.96 -27.33
CA ARG A 131 -8.50 10.13 -27.28
C ARG A 131 -9.01 11.17 -28.28
N GLY A 132 -9.65 12.23 -27.78
CA GLY A 132 -9.87 13.45 -28.53
C GLY A 132 -8.62 14.33 -28.47
N ASN A 133 -8.23 14.90 -29.61
CA ASN A 133 -7.21 15.95 -29.70
C ASN A 133 -7.70 17.20 -28.96
N LEU A 134 -6.94 17.65 -27.95
CA LEU A 134 -6.99 19.03 -27.49
C LEU A 134 -5.57 19.47 -27.10
N GLU A 135 -5.20 20.65 -27.60
CA GLU A 135 -3.86 21.20 -27.60
C GLU A 135 -3.39 21.71 -26.22
N ARG A 136 -2.06 21.67 -26.06
CA ARG A 136 -1.18 22.35 -25.09
C ARG A 136 -1.81 23.16 -23.96
N GLY A 137 -1.59 22.65 -22.75
CA GLY A 137 -1.26 23.44 -21.57
C GLY A 137 -0.18 22.69 -20.80
N GLU A 138 0.97 23.31 -20.56
CA GLU A 138 2.07 22.74 -19.79
C GLU A 138 1.63 22.46 -18.34
N SER A 139 1.17 21.25 -18.07
CA SER A 139 0.87 20.81 -16.71
C SER A 139 2.14 20.22 -16.09
N LYS A 140 2.52 20.78 -14.94
CA LYS A 140 3.72 20.44 -14.17
C LYS A 140 3.86 18.91 -14.06
N ASN A 141 4.98 18.42 -14.57
CA ASN A 141 5.35 17.01 -14.64
C ASN A 141 5.38 16.36 -13.23
N ASN A 142 4.28 15.78 -12.77
CA ASN A 142 4.28 14.80 -11.67
C ASN A 142 4.79 13.44 -12.20
N ARG A 143 6.05 13.42 -12.64
CA ARG A 143 6.70 12.25 -13.26
C ARG A 143 7.48 11.47 -12.21
N VAL A 144 6.98 10.30 -11.84
CA VAL A 144 7.63 9.41 -10.86
C VAL A 144 8.34 8.27 -11.60
N THR A 145 9.66 8.32 -11.72
CA THR A 145 10.48 7.21 -12.26
C THR A 145 10.55 6.06 -11.25
N ALA A 146 10.66 4.81 -11.73
CA ALA A 146 10.66 3.56 -10.96
C ALA A 146 11.69 3.55 -9.80
N LYS A 147 11.32 4.17 -8.67
CA LYS A 147 12.02 4.14 -7.40
C LYS A 147 11.33 3.15 -6.48
N ASN A 148 12.09 2.57 -5.56
CA ASN A 148 11.51 1.66 -4.58
C ASN A 148 10.50 2.43 -3.71
N PHE A 149 9.23 2.03 -3.71
CA PHE A 149 8.19 2.70 -2.93
C PHE A 149 8.06 2.08 -1.54
N ALA A 150 7.81 2.94 -0.55
CA ALA A 150 7.34 2.56 0.77
C ALA A 150 5.99 3.23 1.04
N LEU A 151 4.94 2.43 1.21
CA LEU A 151 3.59 2.89 1.53
C LEU A 151 3.41 2.92 3.05
N VAL A 152 3.03 4.07 3.61
CA VAL A 152 2.77 4.24 5.04
C VAL A 152 1.29 4.39 5.33
N LEU A 153 0.81 3.64 6.32
CA LEU A 153 -0.57 3.65 6.82
C LEU A 153 -0.59 3.97 8.31
N GLY A 154 -1.61 4.72 8.72
CA GLY A 154 -1.72 5.28 10.06
C GLY A 154 -2.67 4.56 11.00
N ASN A 155 -2.90 5.19 12.15
CA ASN A 155 -3.87 4.75 13.13
C ASN A 155 -5.30 4.91 12.60
N GLU A 156 -6.20 3.99 12.94
CA GLU A 156 -7.57 3.98 12.42
C GLU A 156 -8.42 5.18 12.86
N VAL A 157 -8.05 5.86 13.95
CA VAL A 157 -8.79 6.99 14.51
C VAL A 157 -8.07 8.31 14.25
N ASN A 158 -6.77 8.34 14.55
CA ASN A 158 -5.97 9.57 14.48
C ASN A 158 -5.22 9.75 13.15
N GLY A 159 -5.29 8.76 12.26
CA GLY A 159 -4.53 8.76 11.02
C GLY A 159 -3.01 8.76 11.25
N LEU A 160 -2.30 9.37 10.31
CA LEU A 160 -0.86 9.61 10.34
C LEU A 160 -0.54 10.93 11.03
N PRO A 161 0.44 10.95 11.96
CA PRO A 161 0.87 12.20 12.56
C PRO A 161 1.53 13.10 11.52
N ARG A 162 1.41 14.42 11.70
CA ARG A 162 2.07 15.43 10.84
C ARG A 162 3.57 15.21 10.65
N SER A 163 4.24 14.63 11.65
CA SER A 163 5.66 14.30 11.59
C SER A 163 6.01 13.26 10.51
N ILE A 164 5.06 12.42 10.11
CA ILE A 164 5.16 11.47 9.00
C ILE A 164 4.67 12.12 7.70
N LEU A 165 3.52 12.80 7.72
CA LEU A 165 2.98 13.46 6.53
C LEU A 165 3.94 14.49 5.93
N ASN A 166 4.61 15.29 6.78
CA ASN A 166 5.63 16.25 6.33
C ASN A 166 6.90 15.60 5.75
N ARG A 167 7.04 14.27 5.85
CA ARG A 167 8.17 13.48 5.32
C ARG A 167 7.78 12.61 4.14
N ALA A 168 6.48 12.40 3.94
CA ALA A 168 5.96 11.75 2.76
C ALA A 168 6.31 12.60 1.54
N ASP A 169 6.68 11.92 0.46
CA ASP A 169 6.92 12.57 -0.82
C ASP A 169 5.57 12.86 -1.50
N GLU A 170 4.62 11.93 -1.37
CA GLU A 170 3.25 12.09 -1.84
C GLU A 170 2.26 11.61 -0.77
N ILE A 171 1.12 12.29 -0.68
CA ILE A 171 0.00 11.87 0.17
C ILE A 171 -1.13 11.48 -0.79
N LEU A 172 -1.57 10.23 -0.70
CA LEU A 172 -2.59 9.66 -1.55
C LEU A 172 -3.85 9.39 -0.75
N GLU A 173 -4.99 9.78 -1.31
CA GLU A 173 -6.31 9.52 -0.72
C GLU A 173 -7.18 8.67 -1.64
N ILE A 174 -8.17 8.01 -1.06
CA ILE A 174 -9.24 7.36 -1.82
C ILE A 174 -10.44 8.29 -1.75
N PRO A 175 -10.93 8.85 -2.87
CA PRO A 175 -12.04 9.79 -2.84
C PRO A 175 -13.32 9.10 -2.37
N MET A 176 -13.97 9.68 -1.35
CA MET A 176 -15.22 9.16 -0.79
C MET A 176 -16.41 9.83 -1.46
N ALA A 177 -17.22 9.06 -2.20
CA ALA A 177 -18.44 9.56 -2.84
C ALA A 177 -19.69 9.49 -1.95
N GLY A 178 -19.58 8.80 -0.80
CA GLY A 178 -20.70 8.54 0.10
C GLY A 178 -20.66 9.37 1.38
N ARG A 179 -21.54 9.02 2.33
CA ARG A 179 -21.62 9.68 3.66
C ARG A 179 -20.47 9.33 4.61
N LYS A 180 -19.68 8.30 4.30
CA LYS A 180 -18.57 7.86 5.14
C LYS A 180 -17.33 8.69 4.82
N GLU A 181 -16.63 9.10 5.87
CA GLU A 181 -15.42 9.92 5.79
C GLU A 181 -14.17 9.09 5.46
N SER A 182 -14.21 7.78 5.71
CA SER A 182 -13.09 6.88 5.45
C SER A 182 -13.53 5.42 5.28
N LEU A 183 -12.62 4.63 4.73
CA LEU A 183 -12.73 3.17 4.65
C LEU A 183 -12.00 2.51 5.83
N ASN A 184 -12.30 1.24 6.07
CA ASN A 184 -11.47 0.41 6.94
C ASN A 184 -10.01 0.40 6.43
N ALA A 185 -9.04 0.50 7.34
CA ALA A 185 -7.63 0.59 7.00
C ALA A 185 -7.11 -0.55 6.10
N ALA A 186 -7.55 -1.80 6.33
CA ALA A 186 -7.15 -2.93 5.51
C ALA A 186 -7.81 -2.91 4.11
N VAL A 187 -9.04 -2.42 4.01
CA VAL A 187 -9.74 -2.24 2.72
C VAL A 187 -9.07 -1.13 1.91
N ALA A 188 -8.79 0.01 2.55
CA ALA A 188 -8.09 1.12 1.93
C ALA A 188 -6.69 0.71 1.44
N PHE A 189 -5.96 -0.05 2.27
CA PHE A 189 -4.70 -0.67 1.88
C PHE A 189 -4.83 -1.53 0.62
N GLY A 190 -5.83 -2.41 0.57
CA GLY A 190 -6.05 -3.29 -0.57
C GLY A 190 -6.32 -2.56 -1.87
N ILE A 191 -7.14 -1.50 -1.84
CA ILE A 191 -7.38 -0.67 -3.02
C ILE A 191 -6.08 0.00 -3.47
N MET A 192 -5.35 0.60 -2.53
CA MET A 192 -4.11 1.34 -2.79
C MET A 192 -3.01 0.43 -3.36
N VAL A 193 -2.77 -0.73 -2.74
CA VAL A 193 -1.67 -1.62 -3.12
C VAL A 193 -1.87 -2.19 -4.52
N PHE A 194 -3.10 -2.60 -4.86
CA PHE A 194 -3.40 -3.16 -6.18
C PHE A 194 -3.40 -2.07 -7.26
N TRP A 195 -3.88 -0.86 -6.96
CA TRP A 195 -3.77 0.26 -7.89
C TRP A 195 -2.32 0.66 -8.16
N LEU A 196 -1.47 0.63 -7.13
CA LEU A 196 -0.06 0.98 -7.28
C LEU A 196 0.77 -0.06 -8.06
N MET A 197 0.33 -1.32 -8.06
CA MET A 197 1.08 -2.43 -8.65
C MET A 197 0.58 -2.89 -10.02
N HIS A 198 -0.63 -2.50 -10.45
CA HIS A 198 -1.27 -2.95 -11.70
C HIS A 198 -1.74 -1.78 -12.58
#